data_AF-A0A357BQM0-F1
#
_entry.id   AF-A0A357BQM0-F1
#
_cell.length_a   1.000
_cell.length_b   1.000
_cell.length_c   1.000
_cell.angle_alpha   90.00
_cell.angle_beta   90.00
_cell.angle_gamma   90.00
#
_symmetry.space_group_name_H-M   'P 1'
#
loop_
_entity.id
_entity.type
_entity.pdbx_description
1 polymer ?
#
loop_
_entity_poly.entity_id
_entity_poly.type
_entity_poly.pdbx_seq_one_letter_code
_entity_poly.pdbx_strand_id
1 'polypeptide(L)'
;DFIFSFTPYETEAIKRAKSINILNQEVCFASVEDVIIHKIFAGRPRDLEDVRTILLKNPDIDIRYTQDWLKEFDASNDNKDFLKTFEDILKTINS
;
A
#
# COMPACT_ATOMS: atom_id res chain seq x y z
N ASP A 1 -29.13 2.91 -7.00
CA ASP A 1 -29.81 1.77 -7.64
C ASP A 1 -29.11 0.46 -7.32
N PHE A 2 -29.85 -0.43 -6.67
CA PHE A 2 -29.46 -1.80 -6.31
C PHE A 2 -30.42 -2.72 -7.07
N ILE A 3 -29.92 -3.68 -7.85
CA ILE A 3 -30.75 -4.76 -8.41
C ILE A 3 -30.12 -6.11 -8.07
N PHE A 4 -30.94 -6.98 -7.47
CA PHE A 4 -30.67 -8.35 -7.05
C PHE A 4 -30.73 -9.33 -8.24
N SER A 5 -29.94 -10.41 -8.21
CA SER A 5 -30.18 -11.59 -9.06
C SER A 5 -29.94 -12.91 -8.30
N PHE A 6 -31.07 -13.40 -7.79
CA PHE A 6 -31.38 -14.68 -7.16
C PHE A 6 -30.62 -15.89 -7.72
N THR A 7 -29.64 -16.40 -6.97
CA THR A 7 -29.10 -17.76 -7.19
C THR A 7 -28.97 -18.53 -5.88
N PRO A 8 -29.01 -19.89 -5.90
CA PRO A 8 -28.74 -20.73 -4.72
C PRO A 8 -27.40 -20.42 -4.04
N TYR A 9 -26.47 -19.86 -4.82
CA TYR A 9 -25.18 -19.33 -4.37
C TYR A 9 -25.32 -18.19 -3.36
N GLU A 10 -26.29 -17.28 -3.53
CA GLU A 10 -26.49 -16.16 -2.60
C GLU A 10 -26.93 -16.65 -1.21
N THR A 11 -27.66 -17.77 -1.12
CA THR A 11 -28.06 -18.34 0.17
C THR A 11 -26.86 -18.89 0.96
N GLU A 12 -25.91 -19.51 0.27
CA GLU A 12 -24.64 -19.96 0.87
C GLU A 12 -23.68 -18.78 1.14
N ALA A 13 -23.69 -17.76 0.29
CA ALA A 13 -22.92 -16.53 0.48
C ALA A 13 -23.40 -15.76 1.73
N ILE A 14 -24.70 -15.68 1.98
CA ILE A 14 -25.28 -15.06 3.18
C ILE A 14 -25.00 -15.90 4.43
N LYS A 15 -25.08 -17.24 4.35
CA LYS A 15 -24.76 -18.14 5.49
C LYS A 15 -23.29 -18.08 5.93
N ARG A 16 -22.36 -17.84 5.00
CA ARG A 16 -20.91 -17.72 5.28
C ARG A 16 -20.44 -16.30 5.58
N ALA A 17 -21.24 -15.28 5.28
CA ALA A 17 -20.89 -13.89 5.53
C ALA A 17 -20.86 -13.58 7.03
N LYS A 18 -19.71 -13.82 7.67
CA LYS A 18 -19.34 -13.15 8.93
C LYS A 18 -19.29 -11.66 8.65
N SER A 19 -20.35 -10.96 9.04
CA SER A 19 -20.47 -9.52 8.90
C SER A 19 -19.46 -8.82 9.80
N ILE A 20 -18.35 -8.35 9.22
CA ILE A 20 -17.61 -7.22 9.78
C ILE A 20 -17.88 -6.06 8.83
N ASN A 21 -18.76 -5.18 9.28
CA ASN A 21 -19.32 -4.11 8.48
C ASN A 21 -18.67 -2.79 8.94
N ILE A 22 -17.77 -2.23 8.12
CA ILE A 22 -17.36 -0.84 8.23
C ILE A 22 -17.71 -0.15 6.91
N LEU A 23 -18.82 0.59 6.95
CA LEU A 23 -19.11 1.76 6.11
C LEU A 23 -19.06 1.60 4.58
N ASN A 24 -19.59 0.50 4.05
CA ASN A 24 -20.24 0.44 2.72
C ASN A 24 -19.47 1.05 1.51
N GLN A 25 -18.15 1.10 1.61
CA GLN A 25 -17.17 1.49 0.62
C GLN A 25 -15.92 0.68 0.95
N GLU A 26 -15.29 0.02 -0.03
CA GLU A 26 -14.06 -0.74 0.18
C GLU A 26 -12.91 0.26 0.40
N VAL A 27 -12.83 0.82 1.61
CA VAL A 27 -11.77 1.74 1.99
C VAL A 27 -10.59 0.88 2.40
N CYS A 28 -9.67 0.63 1.47
CA CYS A 28 -8.35 0.12 1.80
C CYS A 28 -7.78 1.04 2.89
N PHE A 29 -7.70 0.56 4.12
CA PHE A 29 -6.85 1.20 5.12
C PHE A 29 -5.45 1.17 4.51
N ALA A 30 -4.99 2.31 4.02
CA ALA A 30 -3.64 2.44 3.48
C ALA A 30 -2.69 1.96 4.57
N SER A 31 -2.00 0.86 4.29
CA SER A 31 -0.97 0.34 5.16
C SER A 31 0.16 1.37 5.27
N VAL A 32 1.02 1.22 6.28
CA VAL A 32 2.15 2.16 6.44
C VAL A 32 3.04 2.11 5.19
N GLU A 33 3.13 0.94 4.57
CA GLU A 33 3.76 0.64 3.30
C GLU A 33 3.14 1.42 2.14
N ASP A 34 1.81 1.43 2.01
CA ASP A 34 1.12 2.20 0.96
C ASP A 34 1.37 3.71 1.09
N VAL A 35 1.40 4.22 2.32
CA VAL A 35 1.72 5.62 2.60
C VAL A 35 3.17 5.94 2.18
N ILE A 36 4.10 5.02 2.43
CA ILE A 36 5.50 5.14 2.01
C ILE A 36 5.61 5.17 0.49
N ILE A 37 4.97 4.22 -0.20
CA ILE A 37 4.94 4.14 -1.67
C ILE A 37 4.43 5.46 -2.26
N HIS A 38 3.32 5.99 -1.73
CA HIS A 38 2.73 7.23 -2.22
C HIS A 38 3.64 8.45 -2.02
N LYS A 39 4.35 8.52 -0.89
CA LYS A 39 5.31 9.59 -0.59
C LYS A 39 6.55 9.52 -1.49
N ILE A 40 7.07 8.32 -1.76
CA ILE A 40 8.20 8.12 -2.68
C ILE A 40 7.78 8.49 -4.10
N PHE A 41 6.56 8.12 -4.51
CA PHE A 41 6.01 8.49 -5.81
C PHE A 41 5.91 10.01 -6.00
N ALA A 42 5.52 10.74 -4.94
CA ALA A 42 5.48 12.21 -4.92
C ALA A 42 6.87 12.84 -5.07
N GLY A 43 7.93 12.17 -4.60
CA GLY A 43 9.33 12.49 -4.89
C GLY A 43 9.84 13.85 -4.40
N ARG A 44 9.09 14.54 -3.52
CA ARG A 44 9.56 15.82 -2.96
C ARG A 44 10.58 15.55 -1.84
N PRO A 45 11.63 16.37 -1.69
CA PRO A 45 12.63 16.18 -0.64
C PRO A 45 12.05 16.03 0.78
N ARG A 46 10.97 16.76 1.07
CA ARG A 46 10.24 16.66 2.35
C ARG A 46 9.49 15.34 2.53
N ASP A 47 8.96 14.74 1.46
CA ASP A 47 8.28 13.46 1.54
C ASP A 47 9.27 12.31 1.79
N LEU A 48 10.49 12.40 1.23
CA LEU A 48 11.55 11.41 1.48
C LEU A 48 12.02 11.44 2.96
N GLU A 49 12.13 12.63 3.55
CA GLU A 49 12.42 12.77 4.99
C GLU A 49 11.29 12.22 5.88
N ASP A 50 10.04 12.42 5.49
CA ASP A 50 8.88 11.82 6.17
C ASP A 50 8.94 10.29 6.10
N VAL A 51 9.22 9.72 4.92
CA VAL A 51 9.38 8.26 4.74
C VAL A 51 10.47 7.72 5.66
N ARG A 52 11.61 8.41 5.75
CA ARG A 52 12.70 8.04 6.67
C ARG A 52 12.21 7.97 8.12
N THR A 53 11.45 8.98 8.54
CA THR A 53 10.91 9.06 9.91
C THR A 53 9.87 7.98 10.18
N ILE A 54 9.06 7.62 9.19
CA ILE A 54 8.05 6.55 9.29
C ILE A 54 8.75 5.19 9.41
N LEU A 55 9.76 4.91 8.59
CA LEU A 55 10.56 3.68 8.65
C LEU A 55 11.26 3.51 10.00
N LEU A 56 11.83 4.60 10.54
CA LEU A 56 12.45 4.58 11.87
C LEU A 56 11.47 4.28 13.01
N LYS A 57 10.21 4.73 12.88
CA LYS A 57 9.18 4.54 13.90
C LYS A 57 8.47 3.19 13.80
N ASN A 58 8.52 2.55 12.64
CA ASN A 58 7.83 1.30 12.36
C ASN A 58 8.86 0.27 11.83
N PRO A 59 9.65 -0.37 12.71
CA PRO A 59 10.63 -1.36 12.27
C PRO A 59 10.00 -2.64 11.70
N ASP A 60 8.72 -2.89 12.01
CA ASP A 60 7.99 -4.08 11.61
C ASP A 60 7.34 -3.97 10.21
N ILE A 61 7.65 -2.93 9.42
CA ILE A 61 7.04 -2.79 8.09
C ILE A 61 7.47 -3.93 7.15
N ASP A 62 6.61 -4.25 6.19
CA ASP A 62 6.98 -5.14 5.10
C ASP A 62 7.77 -4.36 4.02
N ILE A 63 9.08 -4.35 4.20
CA ILE A 63 10.03 -3.77 3.24
C ILE A 63 9.91 -4.46 1.88
N ARG A 64 9.69 -5.77 1.86
CA ARG A 64 9.66 -6.56 0.63
C ARG A 64 8.42 -6.22 -0.20
N TYR A 65 7.26 -6.10 0.45
CA TYR A 65 6.04 -5.61 -0.19
C TYR A 65 6.24 -4.24 -0.84
N THR A 66 6.89 -3.31 -0.11
CA THR A 66 7.19 -1.97 -0.61
C THR A 66 8.12 -2.03 -1.83
N GLN A 67 9.18 -2.85 -1.79
CA GLN A 67 10.12 -3.01 -2.90
C GLN A 67 9.45 -3.61 -4.15
N ASP A 68 8.63 -4.65 -3.98
CA ASP A 68 7.97 -5.33 -5.09
C ASP A 68 7.05 -4.35 -5.85
N TRP A 69 6.28 -3.52 -5.14
CA TRP A 69 5.44 -2.49 -5.77
C TRP A 69 6.23 -1.37 -6.43
N LEU A 70 7.27 -0.83 -5.77
CA LEU A 70 8.09 0.22 -6.37
C LEU A 70 8.78 -0.27 -7.65
N LYS A 71 9.16 -1.55 -7.70
CA LYS A 71 9.70 -2.17 -8.91
C LYS A 71 8.66 -2.26 -10.04
N GLU A 72 7.40 -2.57 -9.73
CA GLU A 72 6.32 -2.52 -10.72
C GLU A 72 6.09 -1.09 -11.24
N PHE A 73 6.13 -0.09 -10.35
CA PHE A 73 6.03 1.31 -10.75
C PHE A 73 7.19 1.75 -11.64
N ASP A 74 8.43 1.38 -11.31
CA ASP A 74 9.61 1.65 -12.14
C ASP A 74 9.47 1.02 -13.53
N ALA A 75 8.95 -0.21 -13.61
CA ALA A 75 8.71 -0.89 -14.88
C ALA A 75 7.64 -0.20 -15.75
N SER A 76 6.70 0.52 -15.14
CA SER A 76 5.64 1.27 -15.83
C SER A 76 6.03 2.71 -16.19
N ASN A 77 7.14 3.23 -15.64
CA ASN A 77 7.46 4.65 -15.67
C ASN A 77 8.93 4.89 -16.07
N ASP A 78 9.19 5.01 -17.37
CA ASP A 78 10.49 5.04 -18.08
C ASP A 78 11.58 6.04 -17.58
N ASN A 79 11.33 6.85 -16.55
CA ASN A 79 12.24 7.94 -16.13
C ASN A 79 12.28 8.18 -14.61
N LYS A 80 11.79 7.27 -13.79
CA LYS A 80 11.89 7.40 -12.32
C LYS A 80 12.36 6.08 -11.71
N ASP A 81 13.42 6.17 -10.92
CA ASP A 81 13.99 5.05 -10.14
C ASP A 81 13.46 5.12 -8.69
N PHE A 82 12.19 4.82 -8.50
CA PHE A 82 11.53 4.84 -7.19
C PHE A 82 12.11 3.78 -6.25
N LEU A 83 12.38 2.57 -6.76
CA LEU A 83 12.99 1.50 -5.98
C LEU A 83 14.36 1.92 -5.44
N LYS A 84 15.19 2.52 -6.30
CA LYS A 84 16.53 2.98 -5.91
C LYS A 84 16.47 4.06 -4.83
N THR A 85 15.52 5.00 -4.97
CA THR A 85 15.28 6.04 -3.96
C THR A 85 14.93 5.43 -2.60
N PHE A 86 14.08 4.41 -2.58
CA PHE A 86 13.73 3.70 -1.35
C PHE A 86 14.92 2.97 -0.72
N GLU A 87 15.71 2.25 -1.53
CA GLU A 87 16.90 1.54 -1.07
C GLU A 87 17.96 2.49 -0.49
N ASP A 88 18.15 3.66 -1.09
CA ASP A 88 19.09 4.67 -0.59
C ASP A 88 18.66 5.25 0.76
N ILE A 89 17.34 5.43 0.98
CA ILE A 89 16.78 5.81 2.28
C ILE A 89 17.03 4.70 3.32
N LEU A 90 16.78 3.44 2.96
CA LEU A 90 17.02 2.30 3.86
C LEU A 90 18.49 2.17 4.27
N LYS A 91 19.43 2.38 3.33
CA LYS A 91 20.87 2.39 3.64
C LYS A 91 21.24 3.51 4.60
N THR A 92 20.62 4.69 4.46
CA THR A 92 20.87 5.84 5.35
C THR A 92 20.39 5.58 6.77
N ILE A 93 19.34 4.78 6.95
CA ILE A 93 18.79 4.43 8.27
C ILE A 93 19.59 3.32 8.95
N ASN A 94 20.07 2.34 8.19
CA ASN A 94 20.77 1.16 8.71
C ASN A 94 22.28 1.36 8.92
N SER A 95 22.81 2.57 8.67
CA SER A 95 24.24 2.88 8.66
C SER A 95 24.69 3.74 9.84
#